data_AF-A0A2V9AX27-F1
#
_entry.id   AF-A0A2V9AX27-F1
#
_cell.length_a   1.000
_cell.length_b   1.000
_cell.length_c   1.000
_cell.angle_alpha   90.00
_cell.angle_beta   90.00
_cell.angle_gamma   90.00
#
_symmetry.space_group_name_H-M   'P 1'
#
loop_
_entity.id
_entity.type
_entity.pdbx_description
1 polymer ?
#
loop_
_entity_poly.entity_id
_entity_poly.type
_entity_poly.pdbx_seq_one_letter_code
_entity_poly.pdbx_strand_id
1 'polypeptide(L)' 'QADGPYFNVLDFFGRLSRLSRIINVGDLEFADPEKAKGGHYTLRPGSTVSGVFTATTYFTKPGDTAPTTAAAKPKAKN' A
#
# COMPACT_ATOMS: atom_id res chain seq x y z
N GLN A 1 -0.81 6.68 9.40
CA GLN A 1 0.35 6.53 10.29
C GLN A 1 0.22 5.22 11.05
N ALA A 2 1.33 4.51 11.23
CA ALA A 2 1.41 3.27 12.00
C ALA A 2 2.68 3.31 12.85
N ASP A 3 2.51 3.34 14.17
CA ASP A 3 3.60 3.43 15.13
C ASP A 3 3.67 2.14 15.95
N GLY A 4 4.88 1.68 16.25
CA GLY A 4 5.08 0.47 17.05
C GLY A 4 6.42 -0.19 16.80
N PRO A 5 6.66 -1.36 17.42
CA PRO A 5 7.84 -2.17 17.13
C PRO A 5 7.96 -2.43 15.63
N TYR A 6 9.17 -2.28 15.09
CA TYR A 6 9.42 -2.38 13.64
C TYR A 6 8.76 -3.61 12.99
N PHE A 7 8.88 -4.79 13.61
CA PHE A 7 8.27 -6.02 13.09
C PHE A 7 6.74 -6.05 13.15
N ASN A 8 6.12 -5.38 14.12
CA ASN A 8 4.66 -5.25 14.16
C ASN A 8 4.16 -4.35 13.03
N VAL A 9 4.91 -3.29 12.68
CA VAL A 9 4.59 -2.42 11.54
C VAL A 9 4.79 -3.16 10.22
N LEU A 10 5.80 -4.04 10.11
CA LEU A 10 5.94 -4.94 8.96
C LEU A 10 4.76 -5.92 8.84
N ASP A 11 4.33 -6.54 9.95
CA ASP A 11 3.16 -7.43 9.94
C ASP A 11 1.88 -6.69 9.54
N PHE A 12 1.71 -5.43 9.98
CA PHE A 12 0.60 -4.58 9.55
C PHE A 12 0.54 -4.44 8.02
N PHE A 13 1.64 -4.09 7.35
CA PHE A 13 1.67 -3.99 5.88
C PHE A 13 1.51 -5.36 5.22
N GLY A 14 2.03 -6.43 5.84
CA GLY A 14 1.79 -7.80 5.41
C GLY A 14 0.30 -8.17 5.40
N ARG A 15 -0.45 -7.77 6.43
CA ARG A 15 -1.91 -7.96 6.48
C ARG A 15 -2.64 -7.04 5.50
N LEU A 16 -2.23 -5.78 5.40
CA LEU A 16 -2.80 -4.80 4.47
C LEU A 16 -2.73 -5.29 3.01
N SER A 17 -1.60 -5.88 2.61
CA SER A 17 -1.38 -6.41 1.26
C SER A 17 -2.30 -7.57 0.87
N ARG A 18 -2.90 -8.25 1.85
CA ARG A 18 -3.77 -9.42 1.64
C ARG A 18 -5.26 -9.05 1.56
N LEU A 19 -5.60 -7.77 1.73
CA LEU A 19 -6.99 -7.33 1.57
C LEU A 19 -7.40 -7.44 0.10
N SER A 20 -8.64 -7.88 -0.14
CA SER A 20 -9.21 -8.03 -1.49
C SER A 20 -9.66 -6.68 -2.09
N ARG A 21 -8.77 -5.67 -2.07
CA ARG A 21 -8.99 -4.32 -2.59
C ARG A 21 -7.67 -3.77 -3.14
N ILE A 22 -7.76 -2.87 -4.12
CA ILE A 22 -6.58 -2.14 -4.60
C ILE A 22 -6.20 -1.08 -3.56
N ILE A 23 -5.01 -1.22 -2.98
CA ILE A 23 -4.44 -0.29 -2.00
C ILE A 23 -3.02 0.03 -2.45
N ASN A 24 -2.82 1.27 -2.91
CA ASN A 24 -1.49 1.79 -3.18
C ASN A 24 -0.97 2.46 -1.91
N VAL A 25 0.21 2.07 -1.46
CA VAL A 25 0.91 2.70 -0.34
C VAL A 25 2.12 3.44 -0.92
N GLY A 26 2.16 4.75 -0.73
CA GLY A 26 3.24 5.62 -1.20
C GLY A 26 3.77 6.52 -0.08
N ASP A 27 4.88 7.21 -0.37
CA ASP A 27 5.51 8.19 0.52
C ASP A 27 5.75 7.65 1.95
N LEU A 28 6.13 6.37 2.05
CA LEU A 28 6.41 5.73 3.33
C LEU A 28 7.72 6.26 3.90
N GLU A 29 7.64 6.96 5.02
CA GLU A 29 8.75 7.41 5.83
C GLU A 29 8.66 6.75 7.21
N PHE A 30 9.76 6.15 7.65
CA PHE A 30 9.93 5.80 9.05
C PHE A 30 10.61 6.96 9.77
N ALA A 31 10.42 7.07 11.07
CA ALA A 31 11.16 7.96 11.96
C ALA A 31 11.34 7.30 13.33
N ASP A 32 12.35 7.74 14.08
CA ASP A 32 12.44 7.45 15.51
C ASP A 32 11.38 8.34 16.21
N PRO A 33 10.43 7.76 16.98
CA PRO A 33 9.39 8.55 17.65
C PRO A 33 9.95 9.59 18.63
N GLU A 34 11.15 9.35 19.18
CA GLU A 34 11.81 10.24 20.14
C GLU A 34 12.81 11.20 19.46
N LYS A 35 13.17 10.96 18.20
CA LYS A 35 14.11 11.80 17.44
C LYS A 35 13.57 12.15 16.07
N ALA A 36 13.25 13.42 15.89
CA ALA A 36 12.87 13.95 14.60
C ALA A 36 14.06 13.97 13.63
N LYS A 37 13.96 13.14 12.58
CA LYS A 37 14.71 13.11 11.31
C LYS A 37 16.07 12.39 11.26
N GLY A 38 16.16 11.47 10.30
CA GLY A 38 17.38 11.24 9.50
C GLY A 38 18.48 10.37 10.10
N GLY A 39 18.15 9.36 10.92
CA GLY A 39 19.12 8.41 11.45
C GLY A 39 18.90 6.98 10.96
N HIS A 40 19.99 6.25 10.72
CA HIS A 40 19.92 4.79 10.54
C HIS A 40 19.16 4.15 11.71
N TYR A 41 18.08 3.43 11.42
CA TYR A 41 17.32 2.71 12.45
C TYR A 41 18.24 1.69 13.09
N THR A 42 18.63 1.92 14.33
CA THR A 42 19.32 0.89 15.09
C THR A 42 18.26 -0.16 15.43
N LEU A 43 18.17 -1.21 14.61
CA LEU A 43 17.32 -2.37 14.88
C LEU A 43 17.87 -3.08 16.13
N ARG A 44 17.37 -2.67 17.30
CA ARG A 44 17.49 -3.44 18.52
C ARG A 44 16.17 -4.18 18.72
N PRO A 45 16.17 -5.37 19.31
CA PRO A 45 14.94 -5.99 19.77
C PRO A 45 14.14 -4.98 20.61
N GLY A 46 12.88 -4.72 20.21
CA GLY A 46 12.01 -3.73 20.88
C GLY A 46 12.09 -2.29 20.35
N SER A 47 12.89 -2.00 19.32
CA SER A 47 12.92 -0.66 18.71
C SER A 47 11.56 -0.28 18.10
N THR A 48 10.97 0.80 18.60
CA THR A 48 9.75 1.41 18.07
C THR A 48 10.11 2.37 16.94
N VAL A 49 9.28 2.40 15.91
CA VAL A 49 9.33 3.37 14.82
C VAL A 49 7.98 4.07 14.71
N SER A 50 8.00 5.31 14.21
CA SER A 50 6.80 5.95 13.68
C SER A 50 6.82 5.83 12.16
N GLY A 51 5.71 5.37 11.57
CA GLY A 51 5.58 5.18 10.12
C GLY A 51 4.51 6.08 9.55
N VAL A 52 4.91 7.07 8.74
CA VAL A 52 3.99 7.96 8.01
C VAL A 52 3.92 7.52 6.56
N PHE A 53 2.71 7.41 6.00
CA PHE A 53 2.50 6.95 4.63
C PHE A 53 1.17 7.47 4.09
N THR A 54 1.08 7.52 2.76
CA THR A 54 -0.15 7.81 2.02
C THR A 54 -0.75 6.51 1.52
N ALA A 55 -2.01 6.24 1.89
CA ALA A 55 -2.78 5.11 1.36
C ALA A 55 -3.84 5.59 0.38
N THR A 56 -3.74 5.17 -0.88
CA THR A 56 -4.71 5.48 -1.94
C THR A 56 -5.52 4.23 -2.27
N THR A 57 -6.85 4.38 -2.26
CA THR A 57 -7.79 3.31 -2.61
C THR A 57 -8.73 3.78 -3.70
N TYR A 58 -9.32 2.82 -4.40
CA TYR A 58 -10.21 3.08 -5.53
C TYR A 58 -11.56 2.43 -5.28
N PHE A 59 -12.62 3.15 -5.62
CA PHE A 59 -13.97 2.61 -5.69
C PHE A 59 -14.31 2.31 -7.14
N THR A 60 -14.99 1.18 -7.37
CA THR A 60 -15.60 0.92 -8.66
C THR A 60 -16.78 1.88 -8.83
N LYS A 61 -16.84 2.61 -9.96
CA LYS A 61 -18.04 3.38 -10.29
C LYS A 61 -19.22 2.41 -10.49
N PRO A 62 -20.38 2.66 -9.87
CA PRO A 62 -21.59 1.92 -10.18
C PRO A 62 -21.92 2.11 -11.68
N GLY A 63 -21.72 1.07 -12.50
CA GLY A 63 -21.92 1.11 -13.95
C GLY A 63 -20.81 0.47 -14.79
N ASP A 64 -19.58 0.38 -14.27
CA ASP A 64 -18.42 -0.20 -14.98
C ASP A 64 -18.26 -1.71 -14.77
N THR A 65 -19.24 -2.40 -14.15
CA THR A 65 -19.26 -3.86 -14.01
C THR A 65 -19.71 -4.59 -15.27
N ALA A 66 -19.99 -3.87 -16.37
CA ALA A 66 -20.21 -4.51 -17.65
C ALA A 66 -18.90 -5.17 -18.11
N PRO A 67 -18.88 -6.50 -18.35
CA PRO A 67 -17.69 -7.16 -18.89
C PRO A 67 -17.34 -6.49 -20.22
N THR A 68 -16.09 -6.03 -20.36
CA THR A 68 -15.57 -5.55 -21.64
C THR A 68 -15.78 -6.68 -22.65
N THR A 69 -16.68 -6.46 -23.60
CA THR A 69 -16.91 -7.43 -24.67
C THR A 69 -15.65 -7.44 -25.53
N ALA A 70 -15.10 -8.63 -25.73
CA ALA A 70 -13.88 -8.84 -26.49
C ALA A 70 -13.97 -8.11 -27.84
N ALA A 71 -12.92 -7.34 -28.17
CA ALA A 71 -12.81 -6.60 -29.41
C ALA A 71 -13.12 -7.51 -30.62
N ALA A 72 -14.14 -7.15 -31.39
CA ALA A 72 -14.48 -7.83 -32.62
C ALA A 72 -13.29 -7.77 -33.59
N LYS A 73 -12.80 -8.95 -34.02
CA LYS A 73 -11.75 -9.05 -35.04
C LYS A 73 -12.21 -8.33 -36.33
N PRO A 74 -11.35 -7.55 -36.99
CA PRO A 74 -11.71 -6.92 -38.25
C PRO A 74 -11.90 -7.99 -39.33
N LYS A 75 -13.02 -7.91 -40.06
CA LYS A 75 -13.35 -8.80 -41.17
C LYS A 75 -12.47 -8.43 -42.37
N ALA A 76 -11.63 -9.37 -42.81
CA ALA A 76 -10.86 -9.23 -44.05
C ALA A 76 -11.83 -9.09 -45.24
N LYS A 77 -11.57 -8.11 -46.12
CA LYS A 77 -12.34 -7.88 -47.35
C LYS A 77 -11.53 -8.43 -48.52
N ASN A 78 -12.22 -9.21 -49.36
CA ASN A 78 -11.75 -9.89 -50.56
C ASN A 78 -11.00 -9.00 -51.54
#